data_AF-A0A962BV34-F1
#
_entry.id   AF-A0A962BV34-F1
#
_cell.length_a   1.000
_cell.length_b   1.000
_cell.length_c   1.000
_cell.angle_alpha   90.00
_cell.angle_beta   90.00
_cell.angle_gamma   90.00
#
_symmetry.space_group_name_H-M   'P 1'
#
loop_
_entity.id
_entity.type
_entity.pdbx_description
1 polymer ?
#
loop_
_entity_poly.entity_id
_entity_poly.type
_entity_poly.pdbx_seq_one_letter_code
_entity_poly.pdbx_strand_id
1 'polypeptide(L)'
;GWGGWWFWDPVENGSFMPWLVGTALLHSQAVTEKRGSFRNWTLLLAIAAFSLSLLGTFIVRSGVLTSVHSFAADPARGVFILVFLAIIVGGSLLLYALRTPPANDGKPFAPLSRETLLMINNLLFSAAAAMVLIGTLAPLLFEALNLGRISVGPPFFGLQFGILMAPVVLLMPFGPFTRWQREYANRYLPLLRFALTAAVLALVLAWLLGDAFTLKSYAGVGLSIWIIAGTLRYAWQRLKSTASLNGETAGMLLAHLGLGVFVAGVLLVESLGVERDVALAPGASSEINGYRFEFQGVERVQGPNYRADRGDLRVFDGDREIARLHPEKRAYASGGQIMTEAAIDPALHRDLYVALGERLDARGDGATVETNSWSLRVYVKPFVRLIWLGGLLMMVGGFVAAADRRFRRPRAERPEEPAEAA
;
A
#
# COMPACT_ATOMS: atom_id res chain seq x y z
N GLY A 1 -0.90 -2.16 -15.12
CA GLY A 1 0.30 -2.71 -14.45
C GLY A 1 0.35 -4.21 -14.65
N TRP A 2 1.54 -4.79 -14.85
CA TRP A 2 1.70 -6.11 -15.48
C TRP A 2 2.87 -6.95 -14.92
N GLY A 3 3.15 -6.86 -13.61
CA GLY A 3 4.30 -7.59 -13.04
C GLY A 3 4.68 -7.43 -11.57
N GLY A 4 4.01 -6.55 -10.82
CA GLY A 4 4.33 -6.27 -9.43
C GLY A 4 3.10 -5.78 -8.67
N TRP A 5 3.23 -5.66 -7.35
CA TRP A 5 2.16 -5.19 -6.46
C TRP A 5 2.13 -3.66 -6.33
N TRP A 6 3.22 -2.97 -6.70
CA TRP A 6 3.37 -1.51 -6.72
C TRP A 6 4.48 -1.12 -7.69
N PHE A 7 4.28 -0.05 -8.47
CA PHE A 7 5.20 0.45 -9.52
C PHE A 7 5.69 1.89 -9.27
N TRP A 8 5.15 2.60 -8.28
CA TRP A 8 5.47 4.00 -7.97
C TRP A 8 5.18 4.98 -9.12
N ASP A 9 4.18 4.67 -9.96
CA ASP A 9 3.76 5.54 -11.04
C ASP A 9 2.96 6.77 -10.52
N PRO A 10 2.83 7.87 -11.30
CA PRO A 10 2.10 9.06 -10.85
C PRO A 10 0.65 8.83 -10.36
N VAL A 11 -0.06 7.85 -10.93
CA VAL A 11 -1.44 7.52 -10.54
C VAL A 11 -1.48 6.74 -9.23
N GLU A 12 -0.65 5.70 -9.09
CA GLU A 12 -0.44 5.01 -7.82
C GLU A 12 -0.04 5.99 -6.71
N ASN A 13 0.98 6.82 -6.95
CA ASN A 13 1.46 7.84 -6.02
C ASN A 13 0.37 8.84 -5.63
N GLY A 14 -0.39 9.33 -6.63
CA GLY A 14 -1.54 10.21 -6.45
C GLY A 14 -2.62 9.61 -5.55
N SER A 15 -2.86 8.30 -5.67
CA SER A 15 -3.80 7.56 -4.81
C SER A 15 -3.25 7.32 -3.39
N PHE A 16 -1.93 7.22 -3.22
CA PHE A 16 -1.27 6.81 -1.97
C PHE A 16 -1.07 7.96 -0.97
N MET A 17 -0.71 9.16 -1.43
CA MET A 17 -0.44 10.31 -0.56
C MET A 17 -1.61 10.64 0.41
N PRO A 18 -2.90 10.60 -0.01
CA PRO A 18 -4.03 10.78 0.91
C PRO A 18 -4.08 9.75 2.05
N TRP A 19 -3.67 8.50 1.82
CA TRP A 19 -3.64 7.46 2.87
C TRP A 19 -2.55 7.69 3.90
N LEU A 20 -1.38 8.19 3.48
CA LEU A 20 -0.29 8.54 4.40
C LEU A 20 -0.72 9.69 5.33
N VAL A 21 -1.26 10.77 4.77
CA VAL A 21 -1.75 11.93 5.54
C VAL A 21 -3.00 11.58 6.35
N GLY A 22 -3.90 10.73 5.82
CA GLY A 22 -5.06 10.21 6.55
C GLY A 22 -4.67 9.33 7.74
N THR A 23 -3.60 8.54 7.62
CA THR A 23 -3.06 7.75 8.73
C THR A 23 -2.46 8.66 9.80
N ALA A 24 -1.72 9.71 9.41
CA ALA A 24 -1.27 10.74 10.35
C ALA A 24 -2.45 11.43 11.05
N LEU A 25 -3.49 11.80 10.30
CA LEU A 25 -4.70 12.47 10.78
C LEU A 25 -5.41 11.67 11.88
N LEU A 26 -5.67 10.38 11.67
CA LEU A 26 -6.32 9.52 12.66
C LEU A 26 -5.51 9.44 13.97
N HIS A 27 -4.18 9.36 13.87
CA HIS A 27 -3.29 9.37 15.03
C HIS A 27 -3.22 10.74 15.72
N SER A 28 -3.24 11.84 14.94
CA SER A 28 -3.28 13.21 15.46
C SER A 28 -4.58 13.51 16.20
N GLN A 29 -5.72 13.11 15.62
CA GLN A 29 -7.04 13.24 16.22
C GLN A 29 -7.11 12.54 17.58
N ALA A 30 -6.51 11.35 17.71
CA ALA A 30 -6.46 10.64 19.00
C ALA A 30 -5.66 11.39 20.07
N VAL A 31 -4.67 12.22 19.72
CA VAL A 31 -3.99 13.14 20.65
C VAL A 31 -4.90 14.32 20.98
N THR A 32 -5.50 14.95 19.97
CA THR A 32 -6.41 16.10 20.13
C THR A 32 -7.59 15.76 21.05
N GLU A 33 -8.26 14.62 20.83
CA GLU A 33 -9.37 14.13 21.68
C GLU A 33 -8.96 13.91 23.15
N LYS A 34 -7.77 13.37 23.41
CA LYS A 34 -7.36 12.91 24.75
C LYS A 34 -6.54 13.92 25.54
N ARG A 35 -5.88 14.85 24.86
CA ARG A 35 -4.87 15.77 25.43
C ARG A 35 -5.13 17.24 25.12
N GLY A 36 -5.92 17.56 24.09
CA GLY A 36 -6.14 18.92 23.59
C GLY A 36 -5.00 19.48 22.70
N SER A 37 -3.80 18.87 22.76
CA SER A 37 -2.66 19.22 21.91
C SER A 37 -2.87 18.79 20.45
N PHE A 38 -2.08 19.36 19.53
CA PHE A 38 -2.09 19.09 18.08
C PHE A 38 -3.35 19.52 17.30
N ARG A 39 -4.31 20.22 17.92
CA ARG A 39 -5.57 20.65 17.25
C ARG A 39 -5.35 21.31 15.87
N ASN A 40 -4.42 22.25 15.78
CA ASN A 40 -4.12 22.97 14.54
C ASN A 40 -3.49 22.03 13.48
N TRP A 41 -2.60 21.13 13.91
CA TRP A 41 -2.00 20.10 13.04
C TRP A 41 -3.04 19.08 12.55
N THR A 42 -3.96 18.62 13.41
CA THR A 42 -5.08 17.75 13.02
C THR A 42 -5.95 18.42 11.94
N LEU A 43 -6.25 19.72 12.08
CA LEU A 43 -7.01 20.47 11.07
C LEU A 43 -6.23 20.59 9.74
N LEU A 44 -4.93 20.90 9.80
CA LEU A 44 -4.08 20.99 8.62
C LEU A 44 -3.96 19.65 7.88
N LEU A 45 -3.85 18.53 8.61
CA LEU A 45 -3.84 17.19 8.03
C LEU A 45 -5.18 16.83 7.36
N ALA A 46 -6.30 17.26 7.92
CA ALA A 46 -7.61 17.05 7.30
C ALA A 46 -7.74 17.81 5.97
N ILE A 47 -7.30 19.08 5.94
CA ILE A 47 -7.23 19.88 4.71
C ILE A 47 -6.28 19.21 3.71
N ALA A 48 -5.09 18.80 4.15
CA ALA A 48 -4.08 18.19 3.29
C ALA A 48 -4.52 16.84 2.69
N ALA A 49 -5.15 15.96 3.47
CA ALA A 49 -5.64 14.67 2.99
C ALA A 49 -6.69 14.85 1.88
N PHE A 50 -7.64 15.78 2.06
CA PHE A 50 -8.62 16.11 1.03
C PHE A 50 -7.97 16.76 -0.20
N SER A 51 -7.09 17.74 0.01
CA SER A 51 -6.33 18.43 -1.04
C SER A 51 -5.53 17.45 -1.91
N LEU A 52 -4.89 16.45 -1.30
CA LEU A 52 -4.13 15.42 -2.00
C LEU A 52 -5.03 14.48 -2.80
N SER A 53 -6.26 14.20 -2.36
CA SER A 53 -7.22 13.40 -3.15
C SER A 53 -7.68 14.13 -4.42
N LEU A 54 -7.86 15.45 -4.33
CA LEU A 54 -8.15 16.31 -5.48
C LEU A 54 -6.95 16.42 -6.42
N LEU A 55 -5.73 16.53 -5.87
CA LEU A 55 -4.49 16.50 -6.66
C LEU A 55 -4.30 15.17 -7.38
N GLY A 56 -4.55 14.03 -6.73
CA GLY A 56 -4.54 12.72 -7.38
C GLY A 56 -5.52 12.67 -8.57
N THR A 57 -6.72 13.22 -8.40
CA THR A 57 -7.71 13.34 -9.47
C THR A 57 -7.20 14.20 -10.64
N PHE A 58 -6.51 15.32 -10.36
CA PHE A 58 -5.85 16.15 -11.36
C PHE A 58 -4.76 15.37 -12.12
N ILE A 59 -3.87 14.66 -11.42
CA ILE A 59 -2.79 13.87 -12.02
C ILE A 59 -3.35 12.82 -13.00
N VAL A 60 -4.39 12.09 -12.60
CA VAL A 60 -4.99 11.01 -13.42
C VAL A 60 -5.68 11.54 -14.68
N ARG A 61 -6.31 12.72 -14.62
CA ARG A 61 -7.24 13.21 -15.67
C ARG A 61 -6.68 14.31 -16.58
N SER A 62 -5.69 15.06 -16.13
CA SER A 62 -5.11 16.17 -16.90
C SER A 62 -4.25 15.72 -18.09
N GLY A 63 -3.69 14.51 -18.03
CA GLY A 63 -2.68 14.05 -18.99
C GLY A 63 -1.32 14.73 -18.83
N VAL A 64 -1.10 15.51 -17.76
CA VAL A 64 0.14 16.28 -17.55
C VAL A 64 1.34 15.37 -17.26
N LEU A 65 1.10 14.19 -16.68
CA LEU A 65 2.10 13.15 -16.45
C LEU A 65 1.72 11.89 -17.21
N THR A 66 2.70 11.25 -17.84
CA THR A 66 2.52 9.93 -18.45
C THR A 66 2.46 8.86 -17.37
N SER A 67 1.52 7.92 -17.52
CA SER A 67 1.26 6.83 -16.59
C SER A 67 0.64 5.66 -17.34
N VAL A 68 0.97 4.43 -16.92
CA VAL A 68 0.34 3.19 -17.41
C VAL A 68 -1.08 2.95 -16.86
N HIS A 69 -1.55 3.83 -15.98
CA HIS A 69 -2.85 3.78 -15.31
C HIS A 69 -3.71 5.04 -15.59
N SER A 70 -3.28 5.91 -16.52
CA SER A 70 -4.11 7.04 -16.96
C SER A 70 -5.18 6.58 -17.95
N PHE A 71 -6.40 7.09 -17.77
CA PHE A 71 -7.55 6.75 -18.62
C PHE A 71 -8.24 8.01 -19.10
N ALA A 72 -8.39 8.15 -20.42
CA ALA A 72 -9.05 9.27 -21.08
C ALA A 72 -8.56 10.65 -20.58
N ALA A 73 -7.30 10.96 -20.87
CA ALA A 73 -6.73 12.28 -20.63
C ALA A 73 -7.38 13.32 -21.54
N ASP A 74 -7.83 14.43 -20.96
CA ASP A 74 -8.48 15.54 -21.65
C ASP A 74 -7.96 16.85 -21.03
N PRO A 75 -7.13 17.63 -21.74
CA PRO A 75 -6.55 18.86 -21.21
C PRO A 75 -7.60 19.87 -20.72
N ALA A 76 -8.78 19.94 -21.34
CA ALA A 76 -9.84 20.86 -20.92
C ALA A 76 -10.41 20.48 -19.55
N ARG A 77 -10.58 19.16 -19.29
CA ARG A 77 -10.93 18.65 -17.95
C ARG A 77 -9.80 18.87 -16.95
N GLY A 78 -8.55 18.73 -17.38
CA GLY A 78 -7.37 19.06 -16.58
C GLY A 78 -7.41 20.49 -16.05
N VAL A 79 -7.67 21.47 -16.91
CA VAL A 79 -7.79 22.90 -16.52
C VAL A 79 -8.96 23.13 -15.57
N PHE A 80 -10.14 22.53 -15.82
CA PHE A 80 -11.27 22.63 -14.89
C PHE A 80 -10.93 22.10 -13.48
N ILE A 81 -10.30 20.93 -13.40
CA ILE A 81 -9.89 20.34 -12.11
C ILE A 81 -8.81 21.20 -11.45
N LEU A 82 -7.89 21.81 -12.21
CA LEU A 82 -6.86 22.70 -11.67
C LEU A 82 -7.46 23.97 -11.04
N VAL A 83 -8.43 24.61 -11.70
CA VAL A 83 -9.14 25.78 -11.14
C VAL A 83 -9.92 25.38 -9.89
N PHE A 84 -10.62 24.23 -9.91
CA PHE A 84 -11.32 23.70 -8.76
C PHE A 84 -10.38 23.41 -7.58
N LEU A 85 -9.21 22.80 -7.84
CA LEU A 85 -8.16 22.55 -6.87
C LEU A 85 -7.65 23.88 -6.27
N ALA A 86 -7.36 24.89 -7.10
CA ALA A 86 -6.89 26.19 -6.63
C ALA A 86 -7.91 26.89 -5.70
N ILE A 87 -9.20 26.86 -6.04
CA ILE A 87 -10.27 27.44 -5.22
C ILE A 87 -10.42 26.68 -3.89
N ILE A 88 -10.48 25.35 -3.93
CA ILE A 88 -10.77 24.54 -2.73
C ILE A 88 -9.56 24.46 -1.80
N VAL A 89 -8.35 24.22 -2.32
CA VAL A 89 -7.13 24.13 -1.53
C VAL A 89 -6.71 25.54 -1.06
N GLY A 90 -6.68 26.52 -1.96
CA GLY A 90 -6.36 27.91 -1.60
C GLY A 90 -7.37 28.49 -0.60
N GLY A 91 -8.66 28.29 -0.84
CA GLY A 91 -9.73 28.76 0.05
C GLY A 91 -9.71 28.11 1.43
N SER A 92 -9.48 26.79 1.52
CA SER A 92 -9.40 26.10 2.82
C SER A 92 -8.13 26.46 3.60
N LEU A 93 -6.97 26.61 2.95
CA LEU A 93 -5.74 27.10 3.59
C LEU A 93 -5.84 28.57 4.01
N LEU A 94 -6.50 29.43 3.21
CA LEU A 94 -6.77 30.82 3.58
C LEU A 94 -7.71 30.90 4.79
N LEU A 95 -8.81 30.14 4.79
CA LEU A 95 -9.72 30.05 5.95
C LEU A 95 -9.00 29.52 7.19
N TYR A 96 -8.12 28.52 7.04
CA TYR A 96 -7.26 28.05 8.11
C TYR A 96 -6.36 29.18 8.64
N ALA A 97 -5.64 29.90 7.78
CA ALA A 97 -4.77 31.01 8.19
C ALA A 97 -5.54 32.15 8.89
N LEU A 98 -6.75 32.46 8.44
CA LEU A 98 -7.58 33.55 8.99
C LEU A 98 -8.39 33.17 10.24
N ARG A 99 -8.66 31.88 10.48
CA ARG A 99 -9.55 31.40 11.56
C ARG A 99 -8.88 30.50 12.60
N THR A 100 -7.64 30.09 12.38
CA THR A 100 -6.91 29.26 13.35
C THR A 100 -6.72 30.03 14.66
N PRO A 101 -7.20 29.51 15.80
CA PRO A 101 -6.95 30.13 17.10
C PRO A 101 -5.44 30.19 17.41
N PRO A 102 -4.99 31.11 18.28
CA PRO A 102 -3.62 31.11 18.80
C PRO A 102 -3.19 29.71 19.23
N ALA A 103 -1.92 29.37 18.98
CA ALA A 103 -1.38 28.05 19.28
C ALA A 103 -1.70 27.66 20.72
N ASN A 104 -2.57 26.65 20.87
CA ASN A 104 -2.97 26.14 22.17
C ASN A 104 -2.20 24.85 22.38
N ASP A 105 -1.09 24.95 23.11
CA ASP A 105 -0.10 23.87 23.28
C ASP A 105 -0.68 22.62 23.98
N GLY A 106 -1.89 22.76 24.54
CA GLY A 106 -2.59 21.72 25.26
C GLY A 106 -1.88 21.41 26.57
N LYS A 107 -1.72 20.12 26.90
CA LYS A 107 -1.06 19.70 28.15
C LYS A 107 0.39 19.33 27.87
N PRO A 108 1.38 19.86 28.62
CA PRO A 108 2.78 19.53 28.41
C PRO A 108 3.06 18.03 28.61
N PHE A 109 4.05 17.53 27.86
CA PHE A 109 4.48 16.13 27.84
C PHE A 109 6.00 16.03 27.79
N ALA A 110 6.54 14.94 28.33
CA ALA A 110 7.98 14.65 28.35
C ALA A 110 8.43 14.01 27.02
N PRO A 111 9.74 14.06 26.68
CA PRO A 111 10.27 13.42 25.47
C PRO A 111 10.01 11.90 25.41
N LEU A 112 9.90 11.23 26.55
CA LEU A 112 9.43 9.85 26.62
C LEU A 112 7.94 9.82 27.01
N SER A 113 7.08 9.94 26.00
CA SER A 113 5.62 9.96 26.15
C SER A 113 4.91 9.44 24.90
N ARG A 114 3.62 9.11 25.02
CA ARG A 114 2.79 8.70 23.88
C ARG A 114 2.61 9.86 22.89
N GLU A 115 2.49 11.08 23.40
CA GLU A 115 2.46 12.31 22.60
C GLU A 115 3.69 12.39 21.68
N THR A 116 4.90 12.18 22.20
CA THR A 116 6.13 12.21 21.39
C THR A 116 6.18 11.10 20.35
N LEU A 117 5.78 9.85 20.67
CA LEU A 117 5.72 8.77 19.68
C LEU A 117 4.70 9.08 18.56
N LEU A 118 3.54 9.61 18.91
CA LEU A 118 2.51 10.01 17.93
C LEU A 118 2.93 11.24 17.13
N MET A 119 3.75 12.14 17.68
CA MET A 119 4.37 13.26 16.99
C MET A 119 5.39 12.78 15.94
N ILE A 120 6.29 11.87 16.32
CA ILE A 120 7.27 11.26 15.40
C ILE A 120 6.56 10.51 14.28
N ASN A 121 5.54 9.71 14.61
CA ASN A 121 4.67 9.05 13.64
C ASN A 121 4.05 10.04 12.64
N ASN A 122 3.46 11.13 13.14
CA ASN A 122 2.86 12.18 12.31
C ASN A 122 3.88 12.84 11.38
N LEU A 123 5.05 13.20 11.91
CA LEU A 123 6.14 13.81 11.14
C LEU A 123 6.61 12.89 10.01
N LEU A 124 6.82 11.59 10.30
CA LEU A 124 7.28 10.61 9.32
C LEU A 124 6.25 10.32 8.23
N PHE A 125 4.96 10.20 8.57
CA PHE A 125 3.89 10.04 7.58
C PHE A 125 3.73 11.28 6.69
N SER A 126 3.76 12.49 7.26
CA SER A 126 3.71 13.73 6.48
C SER A 126 4.97 13.93 5.62
N ALA A 127 6.15 13.58 6.13
CA ALA A 127 7.40 13.62 5.36
C ALA A 127 7.40 12.59 4.21
N ALA A 128 6.85 11.39 4.42
CA ALA A 128 6.68 10.41 3.36
C ALA A 128 5.69 10.88 2.29
N ALA A 129 4.57 11.49 2.68
CA ALA A 129 3.63 12.08 1.73
C ALA A 129 4.26 13.23 0.93
N ALA A 130 5.00 14.13 1.59
CA ALA A 130 5.73 15.22 0.95
C ALA A 130 6.83 14.70 0.00
N MET A 131 7.55 13.64 0.38
CA MET A 131 8.55 12.99 -0.46
C MET A 131 7.93 12.39 -1.73
N VAL A 132 6.82 11.66 -1.61
CA VAL A 132 6.09 11.10 -2.76
C VAL A 132 5.56 12.23 -3.65
N LEU A 133 5.05 13.31 -3.06
CA LEU A 133 4.59 14.51 -3.78
C LEU A 133 5.71 15.16 -4.59
N ILE A 134 6.85 15.42 -3.94
CA ILE A 134 8.03 16.03 -4.57
C ILE A 134 8.55 15.14 -5.69
N GLY A 135 8.74 13.83 -5.44
CA GLY A 135 9.22 12.91 -6.47
C GLY A 135 8.26 12.78 -7.66
N THR A 136 6.95 12.83 -7.42
CA THR A 136 5.92 12.75 -8.49
C THR A 136 5.83 14.02 -9.32
N LEU A 137 6.00 15.20 -8.70
CA LEU A 137 5.92 16.49 -9.39
C LEU A 137 7.28 16.99 -9.92
N ALA A 138 8.41 16.40 -9.52
CA ALA A 138 9.74 16.82 -9.94
C ALA A 138 9.93 16.84 -11.47
N PRO A 139 9.45 15.85 -12.27
CA PRO A 139 9.53 15.94 -13.73
C PRO A 139 8.85 17.18 -14.31
N LEU A 140 7.67 17.55 -13.79
CA LEU A 140 6.93 18.75 -14.20
C LEU A 140 7.67 20.03 -13.83
N LEU A 141 8.28 20.07 -12.64
CA LEU A 141 9.03 21.24 -12.17
C LEU A 141 10.30 21.46 -13.01
N PHE A 142 11.02 20.38 -13.34
CA PHE A 142 12.21 20.45 -14.19
C PHE A 142 11.87 20.91 -15.61
N GLU A 143 10.79 20.38 -16.19
CA GLU A 143 10.32 20.80 -17.52
C GLU A 143 9.83 22.26 -17.52
N ALA A 144 9.04 22.68 -16.52
CA ALA A 144 8.56 24.06 -16.39
C ALA A 144 9.68 25.10 -16.16
N LEU A 145 10.79 24.69 -15.55
CA LEU A 145 11.99 25.53 -15.35
C LEU A 145 13.00 25.44 -16.50
N ASN A 146 12.71 24.70 -17.58
CA ASN A 146 13.62 24.42 -18.68
C ASN A 146 14.96 23.75 -18.25
N LEU A 147 14.94 22.98 -17.16
CA LEU A 147 16.11 22.24 -16.63
C LEU A 147 16.30 20.86 -17.29
N GLY A 148 15.59 20.59 -18.38
CA GLY A 148 15.55 19.28 -19.06
C GLY A 148 14.45 18.37 -18.53
N ARG A 149 14.38 17.16 -19.09
CA ARG A 149 13.41 16.12 -18.69
C ARG A 149 14.09 15.07 -17.83
N ILE A 150 13.52 14.82 -16.65
CA ILE A 150 13.95 13.75 -15.73
C ILE A 150 12.83 12.72 -15.56
N SER A 151 13.19 11.51 -15.13
CA SER A 151 12.24 10.49 -14.68
C SER A 151 12.60 10.07 -13.26
N VAL A 152 11.59 10.02 -12.39
CA VAL A 152 11.72 9.57 -11.00
C VAL A 152 10.92 8.28 -10.88
N GLY A 153 11.60 7.18 -10.55
CA GLY A 153 11.01 5.84 -10.53
C GLY A 153 11.27 5.06 -9.24
N PRO A 154 10.96 3.75 -9.21
CA PRO A 154 11.05 2.90 -8.02
C PRO A 154 12.34 3.00 -7.18
N PRO A 155 13.56 3.17 -7.75
CA PRO A 155 14.77 3.28 -6.94
C PRO A 155 14.77 4.49 -5.97
N PHE A 156 14.20 5.63 -6.38
CA PHE A 156 14.09 6.81 -5.53
C PHE A 156 13.04 6.57 -4.43
N PHE A 157 11.81 6.25 -4.83
CA PHE A 157 10.70 6.14 -3.90
C PHE A 157 10.87 4.96 -2.94
N GLY A 158 11.26 3.78 -3.42
CA GLY A 158 11.42 2.58 -2.60
C GLY A 158 12.48 2.74 -1.50
N LEU A 159 13.65 3.30 -1.85
CA LEU A 159 14.71 3.59 -0.87
C LEU A 159 14.24 4.64 0.15
N GLN A 160 13.75 5.79 -0.33
CA GLN A 160 13.44 6.90 0.54
C GLN A 160 12.20 6.65 1.43
N PHE A 161 11.20 5.93 0.92
CA PHE A 161 10.04 5.47 1.68
C PHE A 161 10.45 4.43 2.73
N GLY A 162 11.32 3.47 2.37
CA GLY A 162 11.88 2.50 3.31
C GLY A 162 12.59 3.17 4.49
N ILE A 163 13.43 4.18 4.21
CA ILE A 163 14.13 4.98 5.25
C ILE A 163 13.14 5.69 6.17
N LEU A 164 12.06 6.29 5.63
CA LEU A 164 11.08 7.05 6.42
C LEU A 164 10.12 6.14 7.22
N MET A 165 9.77 4.97 6.69
CA MET A 165 8.82 4.05 7.33
C MET A 165 9.47 3.04 8.28
N ALA A 166 10.77 2.71 8.13
CA ALA A 166 11.45 1.80 9.05
C ALA A 166 11.35 2.25 10.52
N PRO A 167 11.56 3.55 10.88
CA PRO A 167 11.32 4.02 12.24
C PRO A 167 9.86 3.91 12.69
N VAL A 168 8.87 4.10 11.80
CA VAL A 168 7.44 3.92 12.13
C VAL A 168 7.17 2.47 12.53
N VAL A 169 7.62 1.51 11.71
CA VAL A 169 7.48 0.07 11.97
C VAL A 169 8.20 -0.34 13.26
N LEU A 170 9.42 0.15 13.48
CA LEU A 170 10.20 -0.15 14.69
C LEU A 170 9.58 0.46 15.95
N LEU A 171 9.05 1.68 15.90
CA LEU A 171 8.49 2.35 17.09
C LEU A 171 7.04 1.96 17.41
N MET A 172 6.30 1.44 16.43
CA MET A 172 4.87 1.18 16.54
C MET A 172 4.45 0.31 17.73
N PRO A 173 5.06 -0.87 18.00
CA PRO A 173 4.70 -1.68 19.15
C PRO A 173 4.83 -1.01 20.51
N PHE A 174 5.64 0.06 20.66
CA PHE A 174 5.75 0.77 21.94
C PHE A 174 4.55 1.68 22.20
N GLY A 175 3.98 2.31 21.16
CA GLY A 175 2.92 3.32 21.27
C GLY A 175 1.73 2.95 22.16
N PRO A 176 1.13 1.75 22.02
CA PRO A 176 0.05 1.29 22.88
C PRO A 176 0.42 1.13 24.37
N PHE A 177 1.68 0.82 24.70
CA PHE A 177 2.15 0.63 26.08
C PHE A 177 2.60 1.94 26.74
N THR A 178 3.18 2.86 25.98
CA THR A 178 3.68 4.15 26.49
C THR A 178 2.53 4.98 27.05
N ARG A 179 2.64 5.48 28.28
CA ARG A 179 1.65 6.41 28.87
C ARG A 179 1.64 7.81 28.22
N TRP A 180 0.50 8.46 28.31
CA TRP A 180 0.37 9.91 28.08
C TRP A 180 1.21 10.69 29.11
N GLN A 181 1.66 11.90 28.74
CA GLN A 181 2.53 12.80 29.50
C GLN A 181 3.94 12.29 29.77
N ARG A 182 4.09 11.11 30.38
CA ARG A 182 5.39 10.57 30.78
C ARG A 182 5.34 9.06 30.93
N GLU A 183 6.36 8.40 30.43
CA GLU A 183 6.63 6.98 30.66
C GLU A 183 8.07 6.76 31.14
N TYR A 184 8.32 5.61 31.74
CA TYR A 184 9.65 5.19 32.19
C TYR A 184 10.14 3.99 31.37
N ALA A 185 11.42 4.00 30.98
CA ALA A 185 11.98 3.02 30.04
C ALA A 185 11.91 1.55 30.51
N ASN A 186 11.90 1.32 31.83
CA ASN A 186 11.79 -0.01 32.43
C ASN A 186 10.53 -0.77 31.99
N ARG A 187 9.45 -0.08 31.64
CA ARG A 187 8.19 -0.69 31.20
C ARG A 187 8.29 -1.38 29.83
N TYR A 188 9.26 -1.01 29.00
CA TYR A 188 9.47 -1.65 27.70
C TYR A 188 10.19 -3.00 27.80
N LEU A 189 10.84 -3.30 28.94
CA LEU A 189 11.65 -4.51 29.11
C LEU A 189 10.88 -5.83 28.84
N PRO A 190 9.60 -6.02 29.25
CA PRO A 190 8.83 -7.22 28.92
C PRO A 190 8.42 -7.30 27.45
N LEU A 191 8.28 -6.17 26.75
CA LEU A 191 8.02 -6.12 25.31
C LEU A 191 9.29 -6.49 24.54
N LEU A 192 10.42 -5.87 24.88
CA LEU A 192 11.73 -6.15 24.29
C LEU A 192 12.15 -7.61 24.46
N ARG A 193 11.90 -8.24 25.62
CA ARG A 193 12.16 -9.67 25.83
C ARG A 193 11.33 -10.56 24.91
N PHE A 194 10.02 -10.29 24.80
CA PHE A 194 9.11 -11.07 23.95
C PHE A 194 9.44 -10.93 22.46
N ALA A 195 9.76 -9.70 22.05
CA ALA A 195 10.26 -9.39 20.72
C ALA A 195 11.58 -10.10 20.40
N LEU A 196 12.56 -10.08 21.32
CA LEU A 196 13.83 -10.75 21.13
C LEU A 196 13.63 -12.26 20.95
N THR A 197 12.78 -12.90 21.78
CA THR A 197 12.46 -14.33 21.61
C THR A 197 11.80 -14.61 20.26
N ALA A 198 10.90 -13.74 19.80
CA ALA A 198 10.18 -13.93 18.55
C ALA A 198 11.09 -13.67 17.32
N ALA A 199 12.01 -12.71 17.41
CA ALA A 199 13.04 -12.47 16.39
C ALA A 199 14.06 -13.62 16.31
N VAL A 200 14.48 -14.19 17.45
CA VAL A 200 15.33 -15.38 17.47
C VAL A 200 14.63 -16.58 16.82
N LEU A 201 13.35 -16.81 17.14
CA LEU A 201 12.55 -17.87 16.49
C LEU A 201 12.41 -17.64 14.97
N ALA A 202 12.24 -16.38 14.54
CA ALA A 202 12.20 -16.01 13.12
C ALA A 202 13.52 -16.35 12.40
N LEU A 203 14.66 -16.01 13.01
CA LEU A 203 15.99 -16.30 12.46
C LEU A 203 16.28 -17.81 12.42
N VAL A 204 15.89 -18.56 13.46
CA VAL A 204 16.01 -20.03 13.47
C VAL A 204 15.13 -20.67 12.39
N LEU A 205 13.88 -20.23 12.23
CA LEU A 205 12.99 -20.75 11.20
C LEU A 205 13.52 -20.44 9.79
N ALA A 206 14.06 -19.24 9.56
CA ALA A 206 14.67 -18.88 8.29
C ALA A 206 15.95 -19.68 8.00
N TRP A 207 16.80 -19.92 9.01
CA TRP A 207 17.98 -20.79 8.88
C TRP A 207 17.60 -22.23 8.51
N LEU A 208 16.53 -22.78 9.09
CA LEU A 208 15.99 -24.10 8.74
C LEU A 208 15.42 -24.18 7.31
N LEU A 209 15.13 -23.05 6.67
CA LEU A 209 14.59 -22.96 5.30
C LEU A 209 15.66 -22.69 4.24
N GLY A 210 16.93 -22.56 4.63
CA GLY A 210 18.10 -22.56 3.73
C GLY A 210 18.38 -21.26 2.96
N ASP A 211 19.25 -21.36 1.96
CA ASP A 211 19.89 -20.23 1.26
C ASP A 211 18.95 -19.34 0.43
N ALA A 212 17.66 -19.66 0.34
CA ALA A 212 16.68 -18.88 -0.41
C ALA A 212 16.39 -17.49 0.18
N PHE A 213 16.72 -17.26 1.46
CA PHE A 213 16.34 -16.03 2.18
C PHE A 213 17.38 -14.92 2.05
N THR A 214 17.00 -13.80 1.41
CA THR A 214 17.82 -12.57 1.39
C THR A 214 17.59 -11.72 2.64
N LEU A 215 18.39 -10.66 2.84
CA LEU A 215 18.18 -9.65 3.89
C LEU A 215 16.73 -9.09 3.92
N LYS A 216 16.08 -8.95 2.76
CA LYS A 216 14.66 -8.54 2.69
C LYS A 216 13.72 -9.59 3.30
N SER A 217 13.96 -10.88 3.07
CA SER A 217 13.17 -11.96 3.71
C SER A 217 13.31 -11.92 5.23
N TYR A 218 14.55 -11.82 5.75
CA TYR A 218 14.80 -11.72 7.19
C TYR A 218 14.14 -10.49 7.81
N ALA A 219 14.22 -9.33 7.14
CA ALA A 219 13.52 -8.12 7.57
C ALA A 219 12.00 -8.30 7.52
N GLY A 220 11.45 -8.92 6.48
CA GLY A 220 10.01 -9.19 6.33
C GLY A 220 9.45 -10.02 7.47
N VAL A 221 10.05 -11.18 7.74
CA VAL A 221 9.61 -12.08 8.82
C VAL A 221 9.86 -11.44 10.18
N GLY A 222 11.05 -10.85 10.41
CA GLY A 222 11.42 -10.24 11.69
C GLY A 222 10.56 -9.03 12.07
N LEU A 223 10.32 -8.10 11.14
CA LEU A 223 9.49 -6.91 11.37
C LEU A 223 8.00 -7.24 11.48
N SER A 224 7.51 -8.20 10.69
CA SER A 224 6.14 -8.70 10.81
C SER A 224 5.88 -9.30 12.19
N ILE A 225 6.78 -10.20 12.63
CA ILE A 225 6.71 -10.81 13.96
C ILE A 225 6.86 -9.75 15.06
N TRP A 226 7.75 -8.77 14.92
CA TRP A 226 7.88 -7.64 15.84
C TRP A 226 6.56 -6.88 16.03
N ILE A 227 5.88 -6.51 14.94
CA ILE A 227 4.57 -5.84 14.99
C ILE A 227 3.53 -6.76 15.64
N ILE A 228 3.34 -7.97 15.11
CA ILE A 228 2.29 -8.91 15.55
C ILE A 228 2.48 -9.28 17.03
N ALA A 229 3.70 -9.66 17.43
CA ALA A 229 4.03 -10.02 18.80
C ALA A 229 3.77 -8.86 19.76
N GLY A 230 4.16 -7.64 19.40
CA GLY A 230 3.89 -6.44 20.22
C GLY A 230 2.40 -6.15 20.37
N THR A 231 1.64 -6.23 19.28
CA THR A 231 0.18 -6.02 19.27
C THR A 231 -0.56 -7.09 20.09
N LEU A 232 -0.21 -8.37 19.93
CA LEU A 232 -0.75 -9.47 20.74
C LEU A 232 -0.37 -9.35 22.22
N ARG A 233 0.87 -8.93 22.52
CA ARG A 233 1.33 -8.69 23.89
C ARG A 233 0.51 -7.61 24.58
N TYR A 234 0.11 -6.56 23.85
CA TYR A 234 -0.77 -5.49 24.35
C TYR A 234 -2.20 -6.00 24.57
N ALA A 235 -2.78 -6.72 23.60
CA ALA A 235 -4.10 -7.35 23.73
C ALA A 235 -4.18 -8.25 24.99
N TRP A 236 -3.16 -9.08 25.21
CA TRP A 236 -3.05 -9.95 26.38
C TRP A 236 -3.00 -9.18 27.71
N GLN A 237 -2.35 -8.00 27.78
CA GLN A 237 -2.38 -7.17 28.99
C GLN A 237 -3.80 -6.64 29.27
N ARG A 238 -4.51 -6.18 28.24
CA ARG A 238 -5.87 -5.63 28.36
C ARG A 238 -6.87 -6.69 28.81
N LEU A 239 -6.81 -7.88 28.22
CA LEU A 239 -7.62 -9.03 28.61
C LEU A 239 -7.38 -9.45 30.07
N LYS A 240 -6.11 -9.47 30.53
CA LYS A 240 -5.78 -9.77 31.93
C LYS A 240 -6.17 -8.67 32.92
N SER A 241 -6.24 -7.41 32.51
CA SER A 241 -6.53 -6.28 33.41
C SER A 241 -8.03 -6.01 33.61
N THR A 242 -8.91 -6.99 33.35
CA THR A 242 -10.39 -6.87 33.36
C THR A 242 -10.95 -5.69 32.55
N ALA A 243 -10.15 -5.12 31.65
CA ALA A 243 -10.52 -3.91 30.94
C ALA A 243 -11.16 -4.28 29.60
N SER A 244 -12.39 -3.83 29.38
CA SER A 244 -13.11 -4.12 28.15
C SER A 244 -12.32 -3.67 26.91
N LEU A 245 -12.29 -4.55 25.91
CA LEU A 245 -11.87 -4.18 24.56
C LEU A 245 -13.03 -3.42 23.92
N ASN A 246 -13.00 -2.10 24.01
CA ASN A 246 -13.91 -1.24 23.24
C ASN A 246 -13.57 -1.31 21.74
N GLY A 247 -14.48 -0.82 20.89
CA GLY A 247 -14.30 -0.81 19.43
C GLY A 247 -13.06 -0.03 19.00
N GLU A 248 -12.74 1.06 19.70
CA GLU A 248 -11.47 1.79 19.49
C GLU A 248 -10.24 0.89 19.69
N THR A 249 -10.16 0.16 20.80
CA THR A 249 -9.02 -0.74 21.08
C THR A 249 -9.00 -1.93 20.13
N ALA A 250 -10.16 -2.55 19.86
CA ALA A 250 -10.28 -3.70 18.97
C ALA A 250 -9.92 -3.34 17.52
N GLY A 251 -10.41 -2.21 17.02
CA GLY A 251 -10.12 -1.70 15.68
C GLY A 251 -8.63 -1.34 15.51
N MET A 252 -8.04 -0.68 16.53
CA MET A 252 -6.60 -0.42 16.57
C MET A 252 -5.79 -1.72 16.52
N LEU A 253 -6.12 -2.71 17.34
CA LEU A 253 -5.47 -4.03 17.36
C LEU A 253 -5.53 -4.72 16.00
N LEU A 254 -6.71 -4.78 15.37
CA LEU A 254 -6.91 -5.37 14.05
C LEU A 254 -6.07 -4.67 12.97
N ALA A 255 -6.03 -3.34 12.99
CA ALA A 255 -5.25 -2.59 12.01
C ALA A 255 -3.73 -2.78 12.18
N HIS A 256 -3.24 -2.81 13.43
CA HIS A 256 -1.81 -3.05 13.68
C HIS A 256 -1.40 -4.49 13.35
N LEU A 257 -2.25 -5.49 13.63
CA LEU A 257 -2.04 -6.86 13.15
C LEU A 257 -2.04 -6.93 11.62
N GLY A 258 -2.98 -6.24 10.96
CA GLY A 258 -3.07 -6.14 9.51
C GLY A 258 -1.80 -5.58 8.87
N LEU A 259 -1.22 -4.54 9.46
CA LEU A 259 0.05 -3.99 8.99
C LEU A 259 1.22 -4.97 9.17
N GLY A 260 1.25 -5.74 10.27
CA GLY A 260 2.23 -6.81 10.44
C GLY A 260 2.15 -7.87 9.34
N VAL A 261 0.93 -8.28 8.95
CA VAL A 261 0.69 -9.20 7.84
C VAL A 261 1.08 -8.57 6.49
N PHE A 262 0.76 -7.30 6.28
CA PHE A 262 1.13 -6.54 5.07
C PHE A 262 2.65 -6.45 4.89
N VAL A 263 3.40 -6.12 5.94
CA VAL A 263 4.87 -6.01 5.92
C VAL A 263 5.54 -7.35 5.58
N ALA A 264 5.03 -8.47 6.11
CA ALA A 264 5.47 -9.79 5.68
C ALA A 264 5.22 -10.02 4.18
N GLY A 265 4.00 -9.75 3.70
CA GLY A 265 3.65 -9.91 2.29
C GLY A 265 4.56 -9.12 1.35
N VAL A 266 4.72 -7.82 1.59
CA VAL A 266 5.56 -6.93 0.78
C VAL A 266 7.01 -7.43 0.71
N LEU A 267 7.64 -7.65 1.86
CA LEU A 267 9.07 -7.96 1.90
C LEU A 267 9.39 -9.41 1.47
N LEU A 268 8.47 -10.36 1.63
CA LEU A 268 8.61 -11.71 1.06
C LEU A 268 8.42 -11.70 -0.46
N VAL A 269 7.40 -10.99 -0.99
CA VAL A 269 7.19 -10.85 -2.44
C VAL A 269 8.38 -10.17 -3.11
N GLU A 270 8.94 -9.11 -2.51
CA GLU A 270 10.12 -8.42 -3.04
C GLU A 270 11.43 -9.21 -2.92
N SER A 271 11.51 -10.17 -1.98
CA SER A 271 12.74 -10.93 -1.75
C SER A 271 12.78 -12.25 -2.50
N LEU A 272 11.63 -12.93 -2.63
CA LEU A 272 11.51 -14.30 -3.14
C LEU A 272 10.75 -14.34 -4.47
N GLY A 273 10.23 -13.20 -4.94
CA GLY A 273 9.53 -13.10 -6.21
C GLY A 273 10.48 -13.21 -7.40
N VAL A 274 10.20 -14.14 -8.31
CA VAL A 274 10.95 -14.34 -9.54
C VAL A 274 10.19 -13.70 -10.72
N GLU A 275 10.94 -13.07 -11.62
CA GLU A 275 10.49 -12.52 -12.90
C GLU A 275 11.45 -13.00 -13.99
N ARG A 276 10.91 -13.55 -15.08
CA ARG A 276 11.68 -13.99 -16.25
C ARG A 276 10.94 -13.65 -17.53
N ASP A 277 11.62 -12.94 -18.43
CA ASP A 277 11.26 -12.86 -19.84
C ASP A 277 11.83 -14.10 -20.55
N VAL A 278 10.99 -14.87 -21.23
CA VAL A 278 11.36 -16.06 -22.00
C VAL A 278 10.78 -15.99 -23.41
N ALA A 279 11.50 -16.57 -24.38
CA ALA A 279 11.02 -16.74 -25.75
C ALA A 279 10.63 -18.20 -25.96
N LEU A 280 9.35 -18.49 -26.21
CA LEU A 280 8.86 -19.85 -26.44
C LEU A 280 8.13 -19.95 -27.78
N ALA A 281 8.43 -21.01 -28.52
CA ALA A 281 7.62 -21.46 -29.65
C ALA A 281 6.51 -22.41 -29.16
N PRO A 282 5.41 -22.61 -29.93
CA PRO A 282 4.42 -23.64 -29.65
C PRO A 282 5.05 -25.02 -29.41
N GLY A 283 4.63 -25.69 -28.34
CA GLY A 283 5.18 -26.96 -27.85
C GLY A 283 6.47 -26.84 -27.04
N ALA A 284 7.08 -25.65 -26.93
CA ALA A 284 8.26 -25.43 -26.10
C ALA A 284 7.88 -25.15 -24.63
N SER A 285 8.81 -25.43 -23.71
CA SER A 285 8.63 -25.15 -22.29
C SER A 285 9.84 -24.49 -21.64
N SER A 286 9.62 -23.76 -20.54
CA SER A 286 10.67 -23.21 -19.68
C SER A 286 10.41 -23.57 -18.22
N GLU A 287 11.46 -23.90 -17.47
CA GLU A 287 11.38 -24.15 -16.03
C GLU A 287 11.78 -22.89 -15.24
N ILE A 288 10.89 -22.41 -14.38
CA ILE A 288 11.05 -21.16 -13.64
C ILE A 288 10.62 -21.40 -12.19
N ASN A 289 11.58 -21.33 -11.27
CA ASN A 289 11.38 -21.49 -9.82
C ASN A 289 10.67 -22.81 -9.45
N GLY A 290 11.06 -23.91 -10.09
CA GLY A 290 10.49 -25.25 -9.89
C GLY A 290 9.21 -25.56 -10.68
N TYR A 291 8.65 -24.59 -11.41
CA TYR A 291 7.46 -24.80 -12.24
C TYR A 291 7.81 -24.85 -13.73
N ARG A 292 7.30 -25.86 -14.44
CA ARG A 292 7.43 -25.96 -15.91
C ARG A 292 6.24 -25.28 -16.58
N PHE A 293 6.52 -24.25 -17.37
CA PHE A 293 5.54 -23.54 -18.20
C PHE A 293 5.67 -24.04 -19.64
N GLU A 294 4.64 -24.70 -20.16
CA GLU A 294 4.58 -25.27 -21.51
C GLU A 294 3.62 -24.44 -22.38
N PHE A 295 4.14 -23.82 -23.43
CA PHE A 295 3.38 -22.90 -24.29
C PHE A 295 2.79 -23.63 -25.48
N GLN A 296 1.46 -23.68 -25.59
CA GLN A 296 0.75 -24.36 -26.67
C GLN A 296 0.65 -23.49 -27.95
N GLY A 297 0.81 -22.17 -27.81
CA GLY A 297 0.76 -21.20 -28.90
C GLY A 297 -0.22 -20.06 -28.63
N VAL A 298 -0.65 -19.39 -29.70
CA VAL A 298 -1.56 -18.23 -29.65
C VAL A 298 -2.75 -18.42 -30.58
N GLU A 299 -3.96 -18.26 -30.06
CA GLU A 299 -5.20 -18.17 -30.84
C GLU A 299 -5.67 -16.72 -30.99
N ARG A 300 -6.42 -16.41 -32.05
CA ARG A 300 -7.06 -15.10 -32.23
C ARG A 300 -8.51 -15.16 -31.83
N VAL A 301 -8.90 -14.31 -30.88
CA VAL A 301 -10.25 -14.29 -30.30
C VAL A 301 -10.92 -12.92 -30.47
N GLN A 302 -12.21 -12.94 -30.79
CA GLN A 302 -13.05 -11.76 -30.90
C GLN A 302 -13.86 -11.60 -29.60
N GLY A 303 -13.48 -10.63 -28.77
CA GLY A 303 -14.23 -10.24 -27.59
C GLY A 303 -15.39 -9.26 -27.91
N PRO A 304 -16.20 -8.88 -26.90
CA PRO A 304 -17.39 -8.04 -27.11
C PRO A 304 -17.11 -6.66 -27.71
N ASN A 305 -15.97 -6.06 -27.38
CA ASN A 305 -15.54 -4.75 -27.86
C ASN A 305 -14.02 -4.68 -28.16
N TYR A 306 -13.36 -5.83 -28.31
CA TYR A 306 -11.92 -5.94 -28.58
C TYR A 306 -11.60 -7.16 -29.44
N ARG A 307 -10.48 -7.10 -30.15
CA ARG A 307 -9.80 -8.28 -30.72
C ARG A 307 -8.61 -8.61 -29.83
N ALA A 308 -8.31 -9.89 -29.67
CA ALA A 308 -7.14 -10.30 -28.93
C ALA A 308 -6.38 -11.46 -29.56
N ASP A 309 -5.07 -11.41 -29.43
CA ASP A 309 -4.19 -12.58 -29.50
C ASP A 309 -4.15 -13.18 -28.08
N ARG A 310 -4.56 -14.44 -27.90
CA ARG A 310 -4.59 -15.16 -26.61
C ARG A 310 -3.59 -16.31 -26.63
N GLY A 311 -2.62 -16.30 -25.73
CA GLY A 311 -1.74 -17.43 -25.50
C GLY A 311 -2.44 -18.55 -24.71
N ASP A 312 -2.05 -19.80 -24.92
CA ASP A 312 -2.38 -20.93 -24.04
C ASP A 312 -1.09 -21.49 -23.43
N LEU A 313 -1.03 -21.50 -22.09
CA LEU A 313 0.06 -22.07 -21.31
C LEU A 313 -0.47 -23.09 -20.31
N ARG A 314 0.15 -24.27 -20.30
CA ARG A 314 -0.03 -25.28 -19.26
C ARG A 314 1.10 -25.16 -18.25
N VAL A 315 0.78 -25.20 -16.95
CA VAL A 315 1.77 -25.10 -15.88
C VAL A 315 1.80 -26.40 -15.08
N PHE A 316 3.01 -26.88 -14.81
CA PHE A 316 3.24 -28.10 -14.05
C PHE A 316 4.12 -27.85 -12.81
N ASP A 317 3.83 -28.62 -11.76
CA ASP A 317 4.67 -28.82 -10.58
C ASP A 317 5.09 -30.30 -10.58
N GLY A 318 6.36 -30.56 -10.90
CA GLY A 318 6.80 -31.88 -11.35
C GLY A 318 5.99 -32.38 -12.56
N ASP A 319 5.39 -33.56 -12.44
CA ASP A 319 4.54 -34.16 -13.48
C ASP A 319 3.06 -33.73 -13.39
N ARG A 320 2.66 -33.02 -12.33
CA ARG A 320 1.26 -32.63 -12.12
C ARG A 320 0.96 -31.31 -12.82
N GLU A 321 -0.01 -31.31 -13.73
CA GLU A 321 -0.61 -30.07 -14.24
C GLU A 321 -1.38 -29.37 -13.10
N ILE A 322 -1.00 -28.13 -12.78
CA ILE A 322 -1.58 -27.34 -11.68
C ILE A 322 -2.50 -26.21 -12.17
N ALA A 323 -2.25 -25.68 -13.38
CA ALA A 323 -3.02 -24.57 -13.94
C ALA A 323 -2.95 -24.53 -15.48
N ARG A 324 -3.97 -23.92 -16.08
CA ARG A 324 -3.94 -23.43 -17.47
C ARG A 324 -4.14 -21.93 -17.49
N LEU A 325 -3.24 -21.23 -18.17
CA LEU A 325 -3.12 -19.78 -18.14
C LEU A 325 -3.31 -19.23 -19.55
N HIS A 326 -4.30 -18.34 -19.70
CA HIS A 326 -4.70 -17.75 -20.98
C HIS A 326 -4.42 -16.23 -21.02
N PRO A 327 -3.16 -15.78 -21.07
CA PRO A 327 -2.85 -14.36 -21.22
C PRO A 327 -3.32 -13.88 -22.59
N GLU A 328 -3.81 -12.64 -22.68
CA GLU A 328 -4.27 -12.06 -23.94
C GLU A 328 -3.37 -10.88 -24.35
N LYS A 329 -3.65 -10.28 -25.50
CA LYS A 329 -3.23 -8.93 -25.90
C LYS A 329 -4.39 -8.25 -26.59
N ARG A 330 -5.00 -7.24 -25.96
CA ARG A 330 -6.28 -6.67 -26.37
C ARG A 330 -6.14 -5.37 -27.16
N ALA A 331 -6.65 -5.36 -28.39
CA ALA A 331 -6.89 -4.17 -29.19
C ALA A 331 -8.39 -3.81 -29.12
N TYR A 332 -8.72 -2.73 -28.41
CA TYR A 332 -10.11 -2.28 -28.22
C TYR A 332 -10.63 -1.48 -29.42
N ALA A 333 -11.92 -1.66 -29.75
CA ALA A 333 -12.57 -1.02 -30.90
C ALA A 333 -12.68 0.51 -30.78
N SER A 334 -12.56 1.07 -29.57
CA SER A 334 -12.47 2.51 -29.30
C SER A 334 -11.15 3.15 -29.76
N GLY A 335 -10.19 2.35 -30.22
CA GLY A 335 -8.80 2.78 -30.41
C GLY A 335 -8.04 2.91 -29.09
N GLY A 336 -6.76 3.27 -29.19
CA GLY A 336 -5.82 3.39 -28.07
C GLY A 336 -4.60 2.47 -28.22
N GLN A 337 -3.86 2.30 -27.13
CA GLN A 337 -2.75 1.34 -27.05
C GLN A 337 -3.27 -0.09 -26.87
N ILE A 338 -2.50 -1.09 -27.32
CA ILE A 338 -2.78 -2.50 -27.03
C ILE A 338 -2.54 -2.76 -25.53
N MET A 339 -3.49 -3.43 -24.88
CA MET A 339 -3.54 -3.60 -23.43
C MET A 339 -3.35 -5.05 -23.00
N THR A 340 -2.56 -5.23 -21.93
CA THR A 340 -2.14 -6.49 -21.27
C THR A 340 -2.37 -7.73 -22.12
N GLU A 341 -3.13 -8.75 -21.72
CA GLU A 341 -3.85 -9.04 -20.46
C GLU A 341 -3.18 -10.26 -19.78
N ALA A 342 -3.24 -10.41 -18.45
CA ALA A 342 -2.51 -11.46 -17.74
C ALA A 342 -3.39 -12.58 -17.23
N ALA A 343 -2.89 -13.79 -17.42
CA ALA A 343 -3.40 -14.95 -16.73
C ALA A 343 -2.74 -15.07 -15.35
N ILE A 344 -3.57 -15.35 -14.35
CA ILE A 344 -3.16 -15.48 -12.95
C ILE A 344 -3.65 -16.84 -12.45
N ASP A 345 -2.75 -17.65 -11.89
CA ASP A 345 -3.11 -18.78 -11.03
C ASP A 345 -2.80 -18.41 -9.58
N PRO A 346 -3.82 -18.05 -8.79
CA PRO A 346 -3.59 -17.57 -7.44
C PRO A 346 -3.73 -18.71 -6.44
N ALA A 347 -2.75 -18.89 -5.55
CA ALA A 347 -2.77 -19.90 -4.48
C ALA A 347 -2.37 -19.28 -3.12
N LEU A 348 -2.62 -19.99 -2.02
CA LEU A 348 -2.42 -19.42 -0.68
C LEU A 348 -0.95 -19.05 -0.39
N HIS A 349 -0.01 -19.82 -0.93
CA HIS A 349 1.43 -19.65 -0.72
C HIS A 349 2.14 -18.90 -1.88
N ARG A 350 1.56 -18.86 -3.07
CA ARG A 350 2.12 -18.20 -4.27
C ARG A 350 1.02 -17.81 -5.24
N ASP A 351 1.23 -16.74 -5.99
CA ASP A 351 0.48 -16.45 -7.20
C ASP A 351 1.43 -16.55 -8.41
N LEU A 352 0.99 -17.20 -9.49
CA LEU A 352 1.65 -17.16 -10.80
C LEU A 352 1.02 -16.08 -11.65
N TYR A 353 1.83 -15.35 -12.42
CA TYR A 353 1.34 -14.45 -13.46
C TYR A 353 2.07 -14.75 -14.75
N VAL A 354 1.34 -14.76 -15.86
CA VAL A 354 1.92 -14.76 -17.21
C VAL A 354 1.32 -13.60 -17.98
N ALA A 355 2.17 -12.81 -18.62
CA ALA A 355 1.78 -11.78 -19.57
C ALA A 355 2.34 -12.13 -20.97
N LEU A 356 1.51 -11.97 -22.00
CA LEU A 356 1.91 -12.18 -23.38
C LEU A 356 2.70 -10.96 -23.88
N GLY A 357 3.91 -11.19 -24.39
CA GLY A 357 4.77 -10.19 -25.00
C GLY A 357 4.52 -10.07 -26.51
N GLU A 358 5.50 -9.55 -27.26
CA GLU A 358 5.42 -9.53 -28.73
C GLU A 358 5.78 -10.87 -29.36
N ARG A 359 5.28 -11.12 -30.58
CA ARG A 359 5.80 -12.18 -31.43
C ARG A 359 7.23 -11.82 -31.85
N LEU A 360 8.12 -12.79 -31.70
CA LEU A 360 9.55 -12.66 -31.99
C LEU A 360 9.82 -13.25 -33.37
N ASP A 361 9.71 -12.40 -34.39
CA ASP A 361 10.09 -12.74 -35.76
C ASP A 361 11.62 -12.72 -35.86
N ALA A 362 12.22 -13.85 -36.25
CA ALA A 362 13.67 -14.04 -36.28
C ALA A 362 14.33 -13.21 -37.40
N ARG A 363 14.67 -11.95 -37.10
CA ARG A 363 15.41 -11.06 -38.01
C ARG A 363 16.91 -11.35 -37.95
N GLY A 364 17.32 -12.47 -38.55
CA GLY A 364 18.72 -12.81 -38.83
C GLY A 364 18.99 -12.82 -40.34
N ASP A 365 20.21 -12.49 -40.74
CA ASP A 365 20.58 -12.31 -42.15
C ASP A 365 20.35 -13.58 -43.01
N GLY A 366 19.59 -13.43 -44.09
CA GLY A 366 19.55 -14.38 -45.22
C GLY A 366 18.81 -15.71 -45.02
N ALA A 367 18.44 -16.09 -43.79
CA ALA A 367 17.76 -17.37 -43.52
C ALA A 367 16.53 -17.18 -42.61
N THR A 368 15.34 -17.11 -43.21
CA THR A 368 14.06 -17.07 -42.50
C THR A 368 13.73 -18.43 -41.88
N VAL A 369 14.19 -18.67 -40.66
CA VAL A 369 13.59 -19.68 -39.78
C VAL A 369 12.39 -19.03 -39.10
N GLU A 370 11.18 -19.36 -39.56
CA GLU A 370 9.94 -18.96 -38.88
C GLU A 370 9.76 -19.73 -37.56
N THR A 371 10.60 -19.44 -36.56
CA THR A 371 10.21 -19.71 -35.18
C THR A 371 9.05 -18.78 -34.85
N ASN A 372 7.81 -19.29 -34.89
CA ASN A 372 6.58 -18.63 -34.42
C ASN A 372 6.60 -18.44 -32.89
N SER A 373 7.68 -17.84 -32.40
CA SER A 373 8.01 -17.70 -31.00
C SER A 373 7.44 -16.42 -30.44
N TRP A 374 7.03 -16.46 -29.19
CA TRP A 374 6.48 -15.32 -28.48
C TRP A 374 7.33 -15.03 -27.26
N SER A 375 7.56 -13.75 -27.03
CA SER A 375 8.01 -13.28 -25.73
C SER A 375 6.89 -13.52 -24.73
N LEU A 376 7.22 -14.12 -23.60
CA LEU A 376 6.32 -14.39 -22.49
C LEU A 376 7.02 -13.90 -21.23
N ARG A 377 6.32 -13.11 -20.44
CA ARG A 377 6.81 -12.67 -19.13
C ARG A 377 6.14 -13.47 -18.04
N VAL A 378 6.95 -14.25 -17.33
CA VAL A 378 6.49 -15.18 -16.31
C VAL A 378 6.94 -14.68 -14.93
N TYR A 379 6.01 -14.73 -13.99
CA TYR A 379 6.20 -14.32 -12.61
C TYR A 379 5.80 -15.43 -11.65
N VAL A 380 6.66 -15.66 -10.65
CA VAL A 380 6.33 -16.49 -9.49
C VAL A 380 6.44 -15.59 -8.27
N LYS A 381 5.31 -15.18 -7.68
CA LYS A 381 5.28 -14.25 -6.54
C LYS A 381 4.74 -14.96 -5.29
N PRO A 382 5.60 -15.36 -4.34
CA PRO A 382 5.16 -16.02 -3.12
C PRO A 382 4.46 -15.04 -2.18
N PHE A 383 3.41 -15.49 -1.50
CA PHE A 383 2.70 -14.75 -0.43
C PHE A 383 2.08 -13.37 -0.79
N VAL A 384 1.83 -13.04 -2.07
CA VAL A 384 1.15 -11.78 -2.48
C VAL A 384 -0.18 -11.56 -1.74
N ARG A 385 -0.93 -12.64 -1.49
CA ARG A 385 -2.18 -12.61 -0.72
C ARG A 385 -2.06 -12.03 0.69
N LEU A 386 -0.88 -12.03 1.31
CA LEU A 386 -0.67 -11.38 2.61
C LEU A 386 -0.75 -9.85 2.52
N ILE A 387 -0.36 -9.25 1.39
CA ILE A 387 -0.51 -7.81 1.14
C ILE A 387 -2.00 -7.45 1.19
N TRP A 388 -2.83 -8.19 0.45
CA TRP A 388 -4.28 -8.01 0.41
C TRP A 388 -4.97 -8.31 1.75
N LEU A 389 -4.58 -9.40 2.43
CA LEU A 389 -5.10 -9.75 3.76
C LEU A 389 -4.75 -8.68 4.80
N GLY A 390 -3.53 -8.16 4.78
CA GLY A 390 -3.11 -7.07 5.67
C GLY A 390 -3.92 -5.78 5.43
N GLY A 391 -4.13 -5.42 4.16
CA GLY A 391 -5.01 -4.32 3.76
C GLY A 391 -6.45 -4.51 4.25
N LEU A 392 -7.02 -5.71 4.07
CA LEU A 392 -8.35 -6.08 4.53
C LEU A 392 -8.49 -5.96 6.06
N LEU A 393 -7.50 -6.46 6.82
CA LEU A 393 -7.46 -6.35 8.28
C LEU A 393 -7.38 -4.89 8.76
N MET A 394 -6.61 -4.04 8.07
CA MET A 394 -6.57 -2.59 8.32
C MET A 394 -7.91 -1.92 8.06
N MET A 395 -8.56 -2.24 6.94
CA MET A 395 -9.89 -1.73 6.59
C MET A 395 -10.95 -2.14 7.63
N VAL A 396 -11.00 -3.42 8.01
CA VAL A 396 -11.91 -3.94 9.04
C VAL A 396 -11.63 -3.27 10.39
N GLY A 397 -10.35 -3.09 10.76
CA GLY A 397 -9.96 -2.35 11.97
C GLY A 397 -10.51 -0.92 11.99
N GLY A 398 -10.47 -0.22 10.85
CA GLY A 398 -11.09 1.10 10.69
C GLY A 398 -12.60 1.08 10.92
N PHE A 399 -13.34 0.14 10.33
CA PHE A 399 -14.78 0.00 10.54
C PHE A 399 -15.14 -0.35 12.00
N VAL A 400 -14.37 -1.23 12.66
CA VAL A 400 -14.58 -1.57 14.08
C VAL A 400 -14.37 -0.36 14.99
N ALA A 401 -13.37 0.48 14.70
CA ALA A 401 -13.14 1.73 15.44
C ALA A 401 -14.24 2.78 15.19
N ALA A 402 -14.76 2.87 13.96
CA ALA A 402 -15.87 3.77 13.61
C ALA A 402 -17.20 3.35 14.25
N ALA A 403 -17.43 2.05 14.46
CA ALA A 403 -18.63 1.51 15.10
C ALA A 403 -18.64 1.63 16.65
N ASP A 404 -17.59 2.19 17.25
CA ASP A 404 -17.47 2.33 18.70
C ASP A 404 -18.63 3.16 19.32
N ARG A 405 -19.04 2.76 20.53
CA ARG A 405 -20.16 3.40 21.24
C ARG A 405 -19.94 4.91 21.46
N ARG A 406 -18.69 5.39 21.52
CA ARG A 406 -18.35 6.82 21.66
C ARG A 406 -18.92 7.71 20.55
N PHE A 407 -19.19 7.15 19.36
CA PHE A 407 -19.76 7.88 18.22
C PHE A 407 -21.29 7.77 18.11
N ARG A 408 -21.94 6.97 18.98
CA ARG A 408 -23.40 6.90 19.03
C ARG A 408 -23.90 8.15 19.74
N ARG A 409 -24.66 9.01 19.03
CA ARG A 409 -25.38 10.11 19.67
C ARG A 409 -26.25 9.53 20.81
N PRO A 410 -26.27 10.15 22.00
CA PRO A 410 -27.30 9.86 22.98
C PRO A 410 -28.67 9.96 22.29
N ARG A 411 -29.51 8.94 22.45
CA ARG A 411 -30.90 9.02 22.02
C ARG A 411 -31.51 10.16 22.84
N ALA A 412 -31.95 11.23 22.17
CA ALA A 412 -32.66 12.30 22.85
C ALA A 412 -33.79 11.66 23.66
N GLU A 413 -33.79 11.91 24.97
CA GLU A 413 -34.89 11.50 25.83
C GLU A 413 -36.16 12.14 25.24
N ARG A 414 -37.17 11.31 24.98
CA ARG A 414 -38.48 11.87 24.64
C ARG A 414 -38.88 12.75 25.82
N PRO A 415 -39.34 14.00 25.61
CA PRO A 415 -39.98 14.74 26.68
C PRO A 415 -41.07 13.83 27.26
N GLU A 416 -41.05 13.64 28.58
CA GLU A 416 -42.15 12.96 29.24
C GLU A 416 -43.42 13.77 28.94
N GLU A 417 -44.43 13.11 28.38
CA GLU A 417 -45.75 13.74 28.25
C GLU A 417 -46.19 14.12 29.66
N PRO A 418 -46.55 15.40 29.91
CA PRO A 418 -47.00 15.80 31.23
C PRO A 418 -48.23 14.97 31.58
N ALA A 419 -48.15 14.23 32.69
CA ALA A 419 -49.23 13.35 33.12
C ALA A 419 -50.54 14.14 33.20
N GLU A 420 -51.54 13.72 32.43
CA GLU A 420 -52.88 14.31 32.50
C GLU A 420 -53.44 14.11 33.91
N ALA A 421 -53.60 15.22 34.62
CA ALA A 421 -54.14 15.25 35.97
C ALA A 421 -55.63 15.59 35.93
N ALA A 422 -56.47 14.59 35.64
CA ALA A 422 -57.87 14.46 36.09
C ALA A 422 -58.48 13.11 35.66
#